data_AF-A0AAW8RZ48-F1
#
_entry.id   AF-A0AAW8RZ48-F1
#
_cell.length_a   1.000
_cell.length_b   1.000
_cell.length_c   1.000
_cell.angle_alpha   90.00
_cell.angle_beta   90.00
_cell.angle_gamma   90.00
#
_symmetry.space_group_name_H-M   'P 1'
#
loop_
_entity.id
_entity.type
_entity.pdbx_description
1 polymer ?
#
loop_
_entity_poly.entity_id
_entity_poly.type
_entity_poly.pdbx_seq_one_letter_code
_entity_poly.pdbx_strand_id
1 'polypeptide(L)'
;TVAGKTGGACLVTLTDRKSRFLLAGKAPRKKAAYVSEKMIELLSSIPNEVVKTITPDRGKEFSNHFAVTEALNNVPFYFPDPHAPWQRGTNENTNGLIREYLPKSKEMDTV
;
A
#
# COMPACT_ATOMS: atom_id res chain seq x y z
N THR A 1 0.47 2.67 3.10
CA THR A 1 0.16 1.93 4.35
C THR A 1 -0.30 2.89 5.42
N VAL A 2 -1.26 2.48 6.25
CA VAL A 2 -1.62 3.14 7.52
C VAL A 2 -1.14 2.25 8.66
N ALA A 3 -0.26 2.78 9.53
CA ALA A 3 0.26 2.05 10.68
C ALA A 3 -0.51 2.45 11.96
N GLY A 4 -0.79 1.45 12.81
CA GLY A 4 -1.25 1.66 14.18
C GLY A 4 -0.07 1.81 15.14
N LYS A 5 -0.14 1.15 16.30
CA LYS A 5 0.97 1.09 17.27
C LYS A 5 2.28 0.64 16.61
N THR A 6 3.37 1.35 16.91
CA THR A 6 4.70 1.05 16.38
C THR A 6 5.07 -0.42 16.61
N GLY A 7 5.49 -1.10 15.54
CA GLY A 7 5.88 -2.52 15.58
C GLY A 7 4.74 -3.54 15.47
N GLY A 8 3.48 -3.09 15.52
CA GLY A 8 2.30 -3.92 15.32
C GLY A 8 1.83 -4.02 13.88
N ALA A 9 0.60 -4.48 13.69
CA ALA A 9 -0.06 -4.58 12.39
C ALA A 9 -0.20 -3.22 11.68
N CYS A 10 -0.28 -3.28 10.36
CA CYS A 10 -0.55 -2.14 9.52
C CYS A 10 -1.55 -2.48 8.43
N LEU A 11 -2.30 -1.47 7.97
CA LEU A 11 -3.15 -1.57 6.80
C LEU A 11 -2.33 -1.22 5.55
N VAL A 12 -2.22 -2.17 4.62
CA VAL A 12 -1.73 -1.90 3.27
C VAL A 12 -2.86 -1.22 2.51
N THR A 13 -2.55 -0.09 1.87
CA THR A 13 -3.53 0.74 1.16
C THR A 13 -3.01 1.01 -0.25
N LEU A 14 -3.84 0.68 -1.24
CA LEU A 14 -3.57 0.81 -2.67
C LEU A 14 -4.73 1.59 -3.28
N THR A 15 -4.49 2.84 -3.64
CA THR A 15 -5.53 3.71 -4.21
C THR A 15 -5.24 3.92 -5.69
N ASP A 16 -6.21 3.62 -6.55
CA ASP A 16 -6.10 3.97 -7.97
C ASP A 16 -6.09 5.49 -8.14
N ARG A 17 -5.11 5.99 -8.89
CA ARG A 17 -4.96 7.42 -9.13
C ARG A 17 -6.12 7.99 -9.95
N LYS A 18 -6.74 7.24 -10.86
CA LYS A 18 -7.79 7.80 -11.74
C LYS A 18 -9.17 7.77 -11.09
N SER A 19 -9.63 6.59 -10.69
CA SER A 19 -10.97 6.36 -10.14
C SER A 19 -11.09 6.65 -8.64
N ARG A 20 -9.95 6.76 -7.93
CA ARG A 20 -9.89 6.81 -6.46
C ARG A 20 -10.40 5.55 -5.77
N PHE A 21 -10.54 4.45 -6.49
CA PHE A 21 -10.89 3.15 -5.92
C PHE A 21 -9.80 2.69 -4.95
N LEU A 22 -10.20 2.30 -3.74
CA LEU A 22 -9.31 1.88 -2.67
C LEU A 22 -9.38 0.36 -2.49
N LEU A 23 -8.22 -0.29 -2.57
CA LEU A 23 -7.98 -1.61 -2.01
C LEU A 23 -7.22 -1.45 -0.70
N ALA A 24 -7.68 -2.12 0.36
CA ALA A 24 -7.02 -2.11 1.65
C ALA A 24 -7.08 -3.48 2.31
N GLY A 25 -5.99 -3.86 2.99
CA GLY A 25 -5.89 -5.15 3.66
C GLY A 25 -4.89 -5.12 4.80
N LYS A 26 -5.20 -5.85 5.89
CA LYS A 26 -4.34 -5.91 7.07
C LYS A 26 -3.12 -6.78 6.82
N ALA A 27 -1.94 -6.28 7.16
CA ALA A 27 -0.69 -7.01 7.24
C ALA A 27 -0.24 -7.12 8.71
N PRO A 28 0.26 -8.28 9.18
CA PRO A 28 0.65 -8.48 10.57
C PRO A 28 1.73 -7.51 11.07
N ARG A 29 2.62 -7.07 10.18
CA ARG A 29 3.65 -6.06 10.48
C ARG A 29 3.99 -5.26 9.23
N LYS A 30 4.50 -4.05 9.44
CA LYS A 30 5.06 -3.18 8.39
C LYS A 30 6.45 -3.66 7.93
N LYS A 31 6.54 -4.89 7.43
CA LYS A 31 7.76 -5.50 6.85
C LYS A 31 7.55 -5.86 5.38
N ALA A 32 8.62 -5.83 4.60
CA ALA A 32 8.56 -6.04 3.15
C ALA A 32 7.90 -7.35 2.74
N ALA A 33 8.19 -8.46 3.43
CA ALA A 33 7.54 -9.76 3.16
C ALA A 33 6.01 -9.66 3.28
N TYR A 34 5.49 -9.26 4.45
CA TYR A 34 4.04 -9.17 4.67
C TYR A 34 3.35 -8.12 3.79
N VAL A 35 4.01 -7.00 3.50
CA VAL A 35 3.44 -5.96 2.64
C VAL A 35 3.37 -6.44 1.19
N SER A 36 4.43 -7.06 0.67
CA SER A 36 4.41 -7.61 -0.70
C SER A 36 3.38 -8.73 -0.88
N GLU A 37 3.28 -9.67 0.07
CA GLU A 37 2.26 -10.72 0.06
C GLU A 37 0.85 -10.12 0.03
N LYS A 38 0.56 -9.15 0.91
CA LYS A 38 -0.75 -8.50 0.96
C LYS A 38 -1.03 -7.67 -0.30
N MET A 39 -0.02 -7.05 -0.91
CA MET A 39 -0.18 -6.36 -2.20
C MET A 39 -0.57 -7.32 -3.31
N ILE A 40 0.09 -8.49 -3.39
CA ILE A 40 -0.22 -9.52 -4.39
C ILE A 40 -1.66 -10.01 -4.21
N GLU A 41 -2.06 -10.33 -2.98
CA GLU A 41 -3.44 -10.74 -2.67
C GLU A 41 -4.47 -9.71 -3.12
N LEU A 42 -4.29 -8.44 -2.74
CA LEU A 42 -5.22 -7.37 -3.08
C LEU A 42 -5.26 -7.11 -4.60
N LEU A 43 -4.11 -7.05 -5.26
CA LEU A 43 -4.05 -6.73 -6.68
C LEU A 43 -4.48 -7.90 -7.58
N SER A 44 -4.32 -9.14 -7.11
CA SER A 44 -4.85 -10.32 -7.79
C SER A 44 -6.38 -10.45 -7.65
N SER A 45 -7.01 -9.70 -6.73
CA SER A 45 -8.47 -9.70 -6.56
C SER A 45 -9.21 -8.87 -7.61
N ILE A 46 -8.48 -8.12 -8.44
CA ILE A 46 -9.01 -7.33 -9.54
C ILE A 46 -8.41 -7.83 -10.86
N PRO A 47 -9.06 -7.58 -12.03
CA PRO A 47 -8.51 -8.02 -13.31
C PRO A 47 -7.10 -7.47 -13.55
N ASN A 48 -6.12 -8.32 -13.83
CA ASN A 48 -4.72 -7.91 -14.02
C ASN A 48 -4.56 -6.79 -15.06
N GLU A 49 -5.45 -6.75 -16.06
CA GLU A 49 -5.46 -5.72 -17.10
C GLU A 49 -5.70 -4.30 -16.56
N VAL A 50 -6.32 -4.14 -15.39
CA VAL A 50 -6.56 -2.80 -14.82
C VAL A 50 -5.34 -2.24 -14.09
N VAL A 51 -4.44 -3.11 -13.62
CA VAL A 51 -3.22 -2.70 -12.92
C VAL A 51 -2.13 -2.41 -13.95
N LYS A 52 -1.94 -1.14 -14.29
CA LYS A 52 -0.95 -0.74 -15.30
C LYS A 52 0.44 -0.47 -14.73
N THR A 53 0.50 0.19 -13.58
CA THR A 53 1.74 0.63 -12.94
C THR A 53 1.50 0.76 -11.44
N ILE A 54 2.53 0.56 -10.62
CA ILE A 54 2.45 0.77 -9.17
C ILE A 54 3.47 1.84 -8.77
N THR A 55 3.07 2.78 -7.92
CA THR A 55 3.94 3.88 -7.48
C THR A 55 3.92 4.02 -5.96
N PRO A 56 4.70 3.20 -5.22
CA PRO A 56 4.81 3.35 -3.78
C PRO A 56 5.75 4.50 -3.40
N ASP A 57 5.82 4.83 -2.12
CA ASP A 57 6.92 5.64 -1.60
C ASP A 57 8.22 4.81 -1.50
N ARG A 58 9.34 5.46 -1.15
CA ARG A 58 10.63 4.78 -0.91
C ARG A 58 10.72 4.10 0.46
N GLY A 59 9.59 3.76 1.08
CA GLY A 59 9.53 3.04 2.34
C GLY A 59 10.19 1.66 2.24
N LYS A 60 10.89 1.25 3.30
CA LYS A 60 11.56 -0.06 3.37
C LYS A 60 10.59 -1.23 3.26
N GLU A 61 9.32 -1.02 3.59
CA GLU A 61 8.25 -1.99 3.40
C GLU A 61 7.95 -2.32 1.93
N PHE A 62 8.43 -1.52 0.98
CA PHE A 62 8.26 -1.76 -0.46
C PHE A 62 9.54 -2.30 -1.12
N SER A 63 10.56 -2.69 -0.33
CA SER A 63 11.84 -3.18 -0.86
C SER A 63 11.71 -4.51 -1.62
N ASN A 64 10.62 -5.25 -1.44
CA ASN A 64 10.36 -6.51 -2.13
C ASN A 64 9.46 -6.33 -3.37
N HIS A 65 9.52 -5.17 -4.03
CA HIS A 65 8.66 -4.85 -5.17
C HIS A 65 8.85 -5.79 -6.36
N PHE A 66 10.05 -6.37 -6.54
CA PHE A 66 10.32 -7.32 -7.63
C PHE A 66 9.41 -8.55 -7.56
N ALA A 67 9.19 -9.11 -6.36
CA ALA A 67 8.28 -10.23 -6.17
C ALA A 67 6.84 -9.88 -6.55
N VAL A 68 6.42 -8.63 -6.29
CA VAL A 68 5.08 -8.15 -6.68
C VAL A 68 4.99 -7.99 -8.20
N THR A 69 6.03 -7.45 -8.83
CA THR A 69 6.12 -7.35 -10.31
C THR A 69 6.01 -8.72 -10.96
N GLU A 70 6.76 -9.72 -10.49
CA GLU A 70 6.72 -11.08 -11.05
C GLU A 70 5.34 -11.73 -10.87
N ALA A 71 4.73 -11.59 -9.70
CA ALA A 71 3.41 -12.16 -9.42
C ALA A 71 2.26 -11.51 -10.20
N LEU A 72 2.43 -10.26 -10.64
CA LEU A 72 1.40 -9.48 -11.34
C LEU A 72 1.70 -9.29 -12.83
N ASN A 73 2.25 -10.31 -13.50
CA ASN A 73 2.53 -10.27 -14.94
C ASN A 73 3.44 -9.11 -15.38
N ASN A 74 4.53 -8.88 -14.65
CA ASN A 74 5.54 -7.86 -14.93
C ASN A 74 5.03 -6.40 -14.85
N VAL A 75 4.10 -6.12 -13.94
CA VAL A 75 3.67 -4.73 -13.68
C VAL A 75 4.86 -3.87 -13.20
N PRO A 76 5.14 -2.74 -13.87
CA PRO A 76 6.27 -1.87 -13.53
C PRO A 76 6.02 -1.09 -12.24
N PHE A 77 7.07 -0.95 -11.45
CA PHE A 77 7.13 -0.07 -10.29
C PHE A 77 7.87 1.21 -10.62
N TYR A 78 7.32 2.33 -10.16
CA TYR A 78 7.96 3.65 -10.22
C TYR A 78 8.08 4.22 -8.81
N PHE A 79 9.15 4.96 -8.54
CA PHE A 79 9.34 5.63 -7.26
C PHE A 79 9.35 7.14 -7.47
N PRO A 80 8.66 7.91 -6.61
CA PRO A 80 8.60 9.36 -6.73
C PRO A 80 9.98 9.98 -6.55
N ASP A 81 10.18 11.18 -7.08
CA ASP A 81 11.44 11.92 -6.92
C ASP A 81 11.70 12.25 -5.44
N PRO A 82 12.98 12.34 -5.01
CA PRO A 82 13.29 12.82 -3.67
C PRO A 82 12.63 14.18 -3.42
N HIS A 83 12.06 14.37 -2.24
CA HIS A 83 11.40 15.63 -1.83
C HIS A 83 10.18 16.04 -2.67
N ALA A 84 9.52 15.12 -3.40
CA ALA A 84 8.32 15.39 -4.18
C ALA A 84 7.03 14.76 -3.57
N PRO A 85 6.55 15.19 -2.39
CA PRO A 85 5.36 14.62 -1.76
C PRO A 85 4.08 14.77 -2.59
N TRP A 86 3.96 15.81 -3.43
CA TRP A 86 2.80 16.05 -4.30
C TRP A 86 2.54 14.92 -5.31
N GLN A 87 3.54 14.12 -5.67
CA GLN A 87 3.37 12.95 -6.53
C GLN A 87 2.55 11.83 -5.85
N ARG A 88 2.28 11.93 -4.54
CA ARG A 88 1.52 10.94 -3.74
C ARG A 88 0.25 11.50 -3.10
N GLY A 89 -0.20 12.69 -3.48
CA GLY A 89 -1.26 13.42 -2.76
C GLY A 89 -2.57 12.64 -2.57
N THR A 90 -2.94 11.79 -3.53
CA THR A 90 -4.15 10.96 -3.44
C THR A 90 -4.10 9.91 -2.36
N ASN A 91 -2.99 9.16 -2.29
CA ASN A 91 -2.85 8.10 -1.30
C ASN A 91 -2.71 8.71 0.10
N GLU A 92 -2.05 9.88 0.22
CA GLU A 92 -1.95 10.60 1.49
C GLU A 92 -3.31 11.10 1.98
N ASN A 93 -4.12 11.70 1.10
CA ASN A 93 -5.48 12.11 1.43
C ASN A 93 -6.35 10.91 1.87
N THR A 94 -6.30 9.82 1.12
CA THR A 94 -7.07 8.59 1.42
C THR A 94 -6.64 7.98 2.75
N ASN A 95 -5.34 7.92 3.04
CA ASN A 95 -4.82 7.50 4.34
C ASN A 95 -5.25 8.44 5.47
N GLY A 96 -5.46 9.73 5.20
CA GLY A 96 -6.04 10.70 6.12
C GLY A 96 -7.47 10.33 6.51
N LEU A 97 -8.33 10.07 5.51
CA LEU A 97 -9.72 9.64 5.74
C LEU A 97 -9.79 8.32 6.53
N ILE A 98 -8.94 7.35 6.21
CA ILE A 98 -8.88 6.08 6.96
C ILE A 98 -8.53 6.32 8.44
N ARG A 99 -7.68 7.33 8.74
CA ARG A 99 -7.28 7.63 10.12
C ARG A 99 -8.39 8.22 10.99
N GLU A 100 -9.46 8.74 10.40
CA GLU A 100 -10.64 9.15 11.16
C GLU A 100 -11.33 7.94 11.83
N TYR A 101 -11.21 6.76 11.21
CA TYR A 101 -11.77 5.49 11.72
C TYR A 101 -10.73 4.62 12.43
N LEU A 102 -9.44 4.76 12.08
CA LEU A 102 -8.34 3.98 12.63
C LEU A 102 -7.25 4.89 13.26
N PRO A 103 -7.42 5.29 14.54
CA PRO A 103 -6.47 6.15 15.23
C PRO A 103 -5.08 5.50 15.38
N LYS A 104 -4.01 6.30 15.31
CA LYS A 104 -2.61 5.83 15.41
C LYS A 104 -2.30 5.04 16.70
N SER A 105 -2.97 5.37 17.81
CA SER A 105 -2.74 4.76 19.12
C SER A 105 -3.48 3.43 19.33
N LYS A 106 -4.41 3.08 18.43
CA LYS A 106 -5.18 1.83 18.53
C LYS A 106 -4.38 0.68 17.93
N GLU A 107 -4.39 -0.46 18.61
CA GLU A 107 -3.84 -1.69 18.06
C GLU A 107 -4.71 -2.14 16.88
N MET A 108 -4.06 -2.51 15.77
CA MET A 108 -4.73 -2.94 14.54
C MET A 108 -4.91 -4.46 14.49
N ASP A 109 -4.47 -5.19 15.51
CA ASP A 109 -4.53 -6.65 15.54
C ASP A 109 -5.99 -7.15 15.58
N THR A 110 -6.88 -6.36 16.20
CA THR A 110 -8.32 -6.65 16.37
C THR A 110 -9.22 -6.12 15.26
N VAL A 111 -8.66 -5.47 14.24
CA VAL A 111 -9.38 -4.91 13.07
C VAL A 111 -9.43 -5.90 11.93
#